data_AF-A0A7C7VNY7-F1
#
_entry.id   AF-A0A7C7VNY7-F1
#
_cell.length_a   1.000
_cell.length_b   1.000
_cell.length_c   1.000
_cell.angle_alpha   90.00
_cell.angle_beta   90.00
_cell.angle_gamma   90.00
#
_symmetry.space_group_name_H-M   'P 1'
#
loop_
_entity.id
_entity.type
_entity.pdbx_description
1 polymer ?
#
loop_
_entity_poly.entity_id
_entity_poly.type
_entity_poly.pdbx_seq_one_letter_code
_entity_poly.pdbx_strand_id
1 'polypeptide(L)'
;MSEETPREYYEKVRRESRETIASALPTIVLDVSAAILIWLFGILVFVPIAEGIYFFGYPLPQILNFIIIVALAVIVLRILIDVRRMIEGIAGFAACEIGAPYEVSTEEVEHYKTALKGIFDIIVVSLIYMLFVEFLTRIHPALSGVALLAIVIWAIYRIWRVVQAVSEEIRRYTAAWAQKTLSSS
;
A
#
# COMPACT_ATOMS: atom_id res chain seq x y z
N MET A 1 -24.72 -30.59 12.18
CA MET A 1 -24.14 -29.81 11.06
C MET A 1 -25.30 -29.21 10.32
N SER A 2 -25.56 -27.92 10.57
CA SER A 2 -26.64 -27.17 9.92
C SER A 2 -26.07 -26.63 8.61
N GLU A 3 -26.67 -27.00 7.48
CA GLU A 3 -26.38 -26.43 6.17
C GLU A 3 -26.82 -24.95 6.19
N GLU A 4 -25.88 -24.03 6.50
CA GLU A 4 -26.09 -22.60 6.24
C GLU A 4 -26.27 -22.45 4.73
N THR A 5 -27.40 -21.87 4.32
CA THR A 5 -27.67 -21.68 2.90
C THR A 5 -26.61 -20.77 2.29
N PRO A 6 -26.18 -20.96 1.02
CA PRO A 6 -25.13 -20.14 0.41
C PRO A 6 -25.37 -18.64 0.59
N ARG A 7 -26.64 -18.20 0.56
CA ARG A 7 -27.07 -16.81 0.79
C ARG A 7 -26.74 -16.27 2.18
N GLU A 8 -26.89 -17.06 3.24
CA GLU A 8 -26.56 -16.62 4.61
C GLU A 8 -25.05 -16.45 4.80
N TYR A 9 -24.25 -17.33 4.19
CA TYR A 9 -22.78 -17.19 4.15
C TYR A 9 -22.36 -15.91 3.41
N TYR A 10 -22.94 -15.63 2.23
CA TYR A 10 -22.64 -14.43 1.46
C TYR A 10 -23.08 -13.13 2.15
N GLU A 11 -24.25 -13.10 2.80
CA GLU A 11 -24.69 -11.92 3.57
C GLU A 11 -23.81 -11.66 4.79
N LYS A 12 -23.36 -12.71 5.48
CA LYS A 12 -22.48 -12.61 6.64
C LYS A 12 -21.12 -12.04 6.25
N VAL A 13 -20.51 -12.55 5.18
CA VAL A 13 -19.24 -12.04 4.66
C VAL A 13 -19.39 -10.62 4.14
N ARG A 14 -20.51 -10.27 3.47
CA ARG A 14 -20.80 -8.90 3.03
C ARG A 14 -20.89 -7.90 4.18
N ARG A 15 -21.50 -8.32 5.29
CA ARG A 15 -21.60 -7.49 6.49
C ARG A 15 -20.24 -7.33 7.18
N GLU A 16 -19.51 -8.43 7.38
CA GLU A 16 -18.17 -8.41 8.01
C GLU A 16 -17.17 -7.56 7.22
N SER A 17 -17.17 -7.65 5.89
CA SER A 17 -16.28 -6.85 5.05
C SER A 17 -16.65 -5.37 5.05
N ARG A 18 -17.95 -5.02 5.06
CA ARG A 18 -18.39 -3.63 5.22
C ARG A 18 -18.01 -3.06 6.58
N GLU A 19 -18.16 -3.82 7.65
CA GLU A 19 -17.76 -3.41 9.01
C GLU A 19 -16.23 -3.26 9.12
N THR A 20 -15.47 -4.15 8.49
CA THR A 20 -14.00 -4.06 8.45
C THR A 20 -13.54 -2.83 7.68
N ILE A 21 -14.14 -2.52 6.52
CA ILE A 21 -13.80 -1.32 5.74
C ILE A 21 -14.24 -0.05 6.48
N ALA A 22 -15.45 -0.04 7.04
CA ALA A 22 -16.00 1.12 7.74
C ALA A 22 -15.22 1.45 9.03
N SER A 23 -14.63 0.44 9.68
CA SER A 23 -13.80 0.64 10.88
C SER A 23 -12.34 1.00 10.55
N ALA A 24 -11.79 0.47 9.45
CA ALA A 24 -10.41 0.74 9.03
C ALA A 24 -10.23 2.10 8.35
N LEU A 25 -11.19 2.55 7.53
CA LEU A 25 -11.07 3.78 6.74
C LEU A 25 -10.86 5.04 7.60
N PRO A 26 -11.65 5.30 8.67
CA PRO A 26 -11.45 6.47 9.53
C PRO A 26 -10.10 6.43 10.24
N THR A 27 -9.67 5.24 10.68
CA THR A 27 -8.39 5.03 11.37
C THR A 27 -7.22 5.37 10.44
N ILE A 28 -7.24 4.87 9.20
CA ILE A 28 -6.21 5.17 8.19
C ILE A 28 -6.16 6.67 7.90
N VAL A 29 -7.32 7.34 7.74
CA VAL A 29 -7.38 8.79 7.47
C VAL A 29 -6.80 9.58 8.65
N LEU A 30 -7.13 9.20 9.88
CA LEU A 30 -6.59 9.84 11.08
C LEU A 30 -5.08 9.63 11.21
N ASP A 31 -4.58 8.41 11.01
CA ASP A 31 -3.16 8.11 11.10
C ASP A 31 -2.36 8.82 9.99
N VAL A 32 -2.88 8.85 8.76
CA VAL A 32 -2.26 9.62 7.65
C VAL A 32 -2.24 11.11 7.97
N SER A 33 -3.33 11.66 8.49
CA SER A 33 -3.40 13.08 8.89
C SER A 33 -2.41 13.39 10.01
N ALA A 34 -2.29 12.51 11.01
CA ALA A 34 -1.33 12.64 12.09
C ALA A 34 0.11 12.58 11.57
N ALA A 35 0.43 11.67 10.64
CA ALA A 35 1.74 11.59 10.01
C ALA A 35 2.11 12.89 9.29
N ILE A 36 1.18 13.44 8.49
CA ILE A 36 1.39 14.70 7.76
C ILE A 36 1.60 15.87 8.74
N LEU A 37 0.81 15.93 9.82
CA LEU A 37 0.96 16.98 10.83
C LEU A 37 2.31 16.87 11.54
N ILE A 38 2.70 15.68 11.99
CA ILE A 38 4.00 15.47 12.65
C ILE A 38 5.15 15.81 11.72
N TRP A 39 5.05 15.41 10.45
CA TRP A 39 6.03 15.76 9.42
C TRP A 39 6.16 17.28 9.25
N LEU A 40 5.03 17.97 9.05
CA LEU A 40 4.98 19.41 8.80
C LEU A 40 5.47 20.21 10.01
N PHE A 41 5.00 19.89 11.21
CA PHE A 41 5.49 20.51 12.44
C PHE A 41 6.95 20.16 12.71
N GLY A 42 7.37 18.93 12.40
CA GLY A 42 8.75 18.48 12.52
C GLY A 42 9.71 19.35 11.72
N ILE A 43 9.43 19.58 10.43
CA ILE A 43 10.31 20.37 9.59
C ILE A 43 10.17 21.88 9.81
N LEU A 44 8.95 22.42 9.93
CA LEU A 44 8.72 23.87 9.96
C LEU A 44 8.84 24.49 11.35
N VAL A 45 8.60 23.72 12.41
CA VAL A 45 8.45 24.26 13.77
C VAL A 45 9.50 23.67 14.70
N PHE A 46 9.49 22.35 14.93
CA PHE A 46 10.30 21.74 15.98
C PHE A 46 11.80 21.78 15.69
N VAL A 47 12.23 21.42 14.48
CA VAL A 47 13.67 21.45 14.17
C VAL A 47 14.22 22.88 14.15
N PRO A 48 13.59 23.87 13.47
CA PRO A 48 14.08 25.24 13.48
C PRO A 48 14.13 25.87 14.87
N ILE A 49 13.12 25.62 15.72
CA ILE A 49 13.11 26.15 17.10
C ILE A 49 14.27 25.59 17.94
N ALA A 50 14.69 24.36 17.66
CA ALA A 50 15.78 23.73 18.39
C ALA A 50 17.17 24.13 17.91
N GLU A 51 17.28 24.87 16.79
CA GLU A 51 18.57 25.31 16.28
C GLU A 51 19.30 26.18 17.32
N GLY A 52 20.58 25.90 17.52
CA GLY A 52 21.40 26.58 18.53
C GLY A 52 21.20 26.10 19.96
N ILE A 53 20.25 25.20 20.23
CA ILE A 53 20.03 24.63 21.56
C ILE A 53 20.84 23.34 21.73
N TYR A 54 21.55 23.23 22.85
CA TYR A 54 22.29 22.03 23.24
C TYR A 54 21.66 21.40 24.48
N PHE A 55 21.50 20.08 24.45
CA PHE A 55 20.95 19.28 25.54
C PHE A 55 21.97 18.22 25.94
N PHE A 56 22.47 18.26 27.18
CA PHE A 56 23.54 17.36 27.66
C PHE A 56 24.77 17.30 26.73
N GLY A 57 25.15 18.41 26.11
CA GLY A 57 26.29 18.50 25.19
C GLY A 57 26.01 18.02 23.76
N TYR A 58 24.80 17.52 23.47
CA TYR A 58 24.38 17.14 22.13
C TYR A 58 23.48 18.22 21.49
N PRO A 59 23.57 18.45 20.17
CA PRO A 59 22.66 19.35 19.48
C PRO A 59 21.21 18.85 19.58
N LEU A 60 20.33 19.65 20.16
CA LEU A 60 18.91 19.31 20.29
C LEU A 60 18.22 19.02 18.94
N PRO A 61 18.56 19.68 17.81
CA PRO A 61 17.98 19.36 16.51
C PRO A 61 18.19 17.91 16.09
N GLN A 62 19.33 17.30 16.41
CA GLN A 62 19.61 15.91 16.06
C GLN A 62 18.75 14.94 16.87
N ILE A 63 18.59 15.22 18.17
CA ILE A 63 17.74 14.42 19.06
C ILE A 63 16.28 14.50 18.61
N LEU A 64 15.78 15.71 18.33
CA LEU A 64 14.41 15.89 17.84
C LEU A 64 14.19 15.23 16.48
N ASN A 65 15.14 15.37 15.55
CA ASN A 65 15.09 14.70 14.25
C ASN A 65 14.94 13.18 14.41
N PHE A 66 15.72 12.58 15.32
CA PHE A 66 15.62 11.15 15.61
C PHE A 66 14.26 10.77 16.21
N ILE A 67 13.76 11.53 17.18
CA ILE A 67 12.43 11.30 17.79
C ILE A 67 11.32 11.38 16.74
N ILE A 68 11.37 12.38 15.84
CA ILE A 68 10.39 12.55 14.76
C ILE A 68 10.43 11.36 13.79
N ILE A 69 11.62 10.91 13.38
CA ILE A 69 11.77 9.70 12.54
C ILE A 69 11.12 8.50 13.21
N VAL A 70 11.38 8.26 14.49
CA VAL A 70 10.81 7.13 15.23
C VAL A 70 9.29 7.24 15.30
N ALA A 71 8.75 8.43 15.61
CA ALA A 71 7.32 8.67 15.67
C ALA A 71 6.63 8.41 14.31
N LEU A 72 7.20 8.95 13.22
CA LEU A 72 6.71 8.71 11.86
C LEU A 72 6.80 7.23 11.48
N ALA A 73 7.86 6.52 11.90
CA ALA A 73 8.03 5.10 11.60
C ALA A 73 6.93 4.26 12.25
N VAL A 74 6.60 4.54 13.51
CA VAL A 74 5.50 3.86 14.22
C VAL A 74 4.16 4.09 13.51
N ILE A 75 3.86 5.33 13.12
CA ILE A 75 2.59 5.67 12.45
C ILE A 75 2.51 5.01 11.07
N VAL A 76 3.59 5.07 10.27
CA VAL A 76 3.62 4.42 8.95
C VAL A 76 3.47 2.91 9.07
N LEU A 77 4.14 2.27 10.04
CA LEU A 77 3.97 0.84 10.28
C LEU A 77 2.52 0.49 10.62
N ARG A 78 1.85 1.32 11.45
CA ARG A 78 0.43 1.15 11.76
C ARG A 78 -0.45 1.25 10.52
N ILE A 79 -0.26 2.30 9.70
CA ILE A 79 -1.00 2.49 8.44
C ILE A 79 -0.81 1.28 7.51
N LEU A 80 0.42 0.78 7.37
CA LEU A 80 0.71 -0.40 6.54
C LEU A 80 -0.02 -1.66 7.04
N ILE A 81 -0.07 -1.86 8.36
CA ILE A 81 -0.81 -2.98 8.96
C ILE A 81 -2.30 -2.84 8.72
N ASP A 82 -2.86 -1.65 8.92
CA ASP A 82 -4.31 -1.42 8.78
C ASP A 82 -4.75 -1.51 7.31
N VAL A 83 -3.94 -1.00 6.36
CA VAL A 83 -4.17 -1.18 4.93
C VAL A 83 -4.12 -2.66 4.54
N ARG A 84 -3.16 -3.44 5.06
CA ARG A 84 -3.08 -4.89 4.80
C ARG A 84 -4.33 -5.62 5.31
N ARG A 85 -4.76 -5.33 6.54
CA ARG A 85 -5.99 -5.87 7.11
C ARG A 85 -7.23 -5.52 6.28
N MET A 86 -7.30 -4.28 5.79
CA MET A 86 -8.38 -3.85 4.90
C MET A 86 -8.36 -4.62 3.57
N ILE A 87 -7.19 -4.84 2.96
CA ILE A 87 -7.05 -5.62 1.73
C ILE A 87 -7.45 -7.09 1.94
N GLU A 88 -7.12 -7.68 3.08
CA GLU A 88 -7.56 -9.03 3.46
C GLU A 88 -9.09 -9.09 3.62
N GLY A 89 -9.69 -8.11 4.29
CA GLY A 89 -11.15 -8.00 4.42
C GLY A 89 -11.87 -7.81 3.07
N ILE A 90 -11.29 -7.04 2.14
CA ILE A 90 -11.79 -6.88 0.77
C ILE A 90 -11.60 -8.16 -0.05
N ALA A 91 -10.51 -8.89 0.14
CA ALA A 91 -10.28 -10.15 -0.55
C ALA A 91 -11.29 -11.23 -0.11
N GLY A 92 -11.60 -11.30 1.18
CA GLY A 92 -12.68 -12.15 1.70
C GLY A 92 -14.04 -11.77 1.12
N PHE A 93 -14.32 -10.46 1.02
CA PHE A 93 -15.54 -9.94 0.37
C PHE A 93 -15.66 -10.36 -1.09
N ALA A 94 -14.59 -10.13 -1.86
CA ALA A 94 -14.56 -10.39 -3.30
C ALA A 94 -14.65 -11.88 -3.61
N ALA A 95 -14.02 -12.74 -2.80
CA ALA A 95 -14.16 -14.20 -2.93
C ALA A 95 -15.63 -14.64 -2.73
N CYS A 96 -16.37 -13.95 -1.87
CA CYS A 96 -17.79 -14.19 -1.69
C CYS A 96 -18.65 -13.65 -2.85
N GLU A 97 -18.51 -12.38 -3.20
CA GLU A 97 -19.38 -11.74 -4.21
C GLU A 97 -19.11 -12.26 -5.64
N ILE A 98 -17.85 -12.61 -5.97
CA ILE A 98 -17.45 -13.08 -7.30
C ILE A 98 -17.62 -14.60 -7.43
N GLY A 99 -17.42 -15.37 -6.35
CA GLY A 99 -17.55 -16.84 -6.37
C GLY A 99 -18.99 -17.36 -6.40
N ALA A 100 -19.99 -16.54 -6.09
CA ALA A 100 -21.39 -16.96 -5.98
C ALA A 100 -22.14 -17.11 -7.33
N PRO A 101 -22.01 -16.20 -8.32
CA PRO A 101 -22.93 -16.19 -9.46
C PRO A 101 -22.28 -16.41 -10.84
N TYR A 102 -20.96 -16.36 -10.98
CA TYR A 102 -20.30 -16.52 -12.27
C TYR A 102 -19.04 -17.36 -12.10
N GLU A 103 -18.95 -18.46 -12.85
CA GLU A 103 -17.71 -19.19 -13.14
C GLU A 103 -16.73 -18.30 -13.94
N VAL A 104 -16.40 -17.11 -13.43
CA VAL A 104 -15.32 -16.29 -13.96
C VAL A 104 -14.03 -16.98 -13.57
N SER A 105 -13.15 -17.25 -14.54
CA SER A 105 -11.87 -17.88 -14.22
C SER A 105 -11.15 -17.02 -13.17
N THR A 106 -10.83 -17.64 -12.04
CA THR A 106 -10.14 -17.00 -10.91
C THR A 106 -8.80 -16.38 -11.32
N GLU A 107 -8.26 -16.85 -12.43
CA GLU A 107 -6.93 -16.52 -12.95
C GLU A 107 -6.85 -15.12 -13.59
N GLU A 108 -7.86 -14.66 -14.33
CA GLU A 108 -7.87 -13.30 -14.94
C GLU A 108 -8.04 -12.19 -13.90
N VAL A 109 -8.90 -12.42 -12.89
CA VAL A 109 -9.16 -11.46 -11.81
C VAL A 109 -7.94 -11.35 -10.87
N GLU A 110 -7.25 -12.46 -10.60
CA GLU A 110 -6.01 -12.45 -9.82
C GLU A 110 -4.87 -11.72 -10.52
N HIS A 111 -4.77 -11.85 -11.85
CA HIS A 111 -3.74 -11.16 -12.63
C HIS A 111 -3.92 -9.64 -12.61
N TYR A 112 -5.14 -9.16 -12.85
CA TYR A 112 -5.44 -7.72 -12.77
C TYR A 112 -5.27 -7.16 -11.35
N LYS A 113 -5.71 -7.90 -10.32
CA LYS A 113 -5.53 -7.53 -8.91
C LYS A 113 -4.05 -7.45 -8.52
N THR A 114 -3.22 -8.35 -9.03
CA THR A 114 -1.77 -8.35 -8.81
C THR A 114 -1.12 -7.16 -9.51
N ALA A 115 -1.51 -6.86 -10.75
CA ALA A 115 -1.03 -5.70 -11.49
C ALA A 115 -1.36 -4.38 -10.76
N LEU A 116 -2.62 -4.22 -10.31
CA LEU A 116 -3.09 -3.01 -9.63
C LEU A 116 -2.43 -2.82 -8.25
N LYS A 117 -2.26 -3.89 -7.47
CA LYS A 117 -1.47 -3.88 -6.23
C LYS A 117 -0.01 -3.49 -6.50
N GLY A 118 0.55 -3.94 -7.63
CA GLY A 118 1.85 -3.54 -8.15
C GLY A 118 2.04 -2.02 -8.16
N ILE A 119 1.11 -1.32 -8.80
CA ILE A 119 1.11 0.13 -8.96
C ILE A 119 0.86 0.83 -7.61
N PHE A 120 -0.12 0.37 -6.84
CA PHE A 120 -0.45 0.96 -5.54
C PHE A 120 0.73 0.90 -4.56
N ASP A 121 1.43 -0.23 -4.50
CA ASP A 121 2.61 -0.38 -3.64
C ASP A 121 3.73 0.62 -4.00
N ILE A 122 3.92 0.92 -5.30
CA ILE A 122 4.90 1.94 -5.74
C ILE A 122 4.52 3.32 -5.22
N ILE A 123 3.24 3.70 -5.32
CA ILE A 123 2.74 4.99 -4.82
C ILE A 123 2.94 5.08 -3.31
N VAL A 124 2.52 4.05 -2.56
CA VAL A 124 2.64 4.01 -1.10
C VAL A 124 4.10 4.14 -0.65
N VAL A 125 5.01 3.34 -1.23
CA VAL A 125 6.44 3.41 -0.90
C VAL A 125 7.03 4.78 -1.23
N SER A 126 6.60 5.39 -2.33
CA SER A 126 7.05 6.74 -2.71
C SER A 126 6.58 7.81 -1.72
N LEU A 127 5.32 7.74 -1.27
CA LEU A 127 4.78 8.64 -0.25
C LEU A 127 5.49 8.47 1.10
N ILE A 128 5.78 7.23 1.49
CA ILE A 128 6.57 6.95 2.70
C ILE A 128 7.97 7.56 2.54
N TYR A 129 8.64 7.36 1.42
CA TYR A 129 9.96 7.97 1.21
C TYR A 129 9.92 9.50 1.33
N MET A 130 8.91 10.14 0.74
CA MET A 130 8.71 11.59 0.84
C MET A 130 8.55 12.06 2.29
N LEU A 131 7.88 11.27 3.13
CA LEU A 131 7.76 11.53 4.57
C LEU A 131 9.09 11.44 5.33
N PHE A 132 10.05 10.65 4.86
CA PHE A 132 11.31 10.43 5.57
C PHE A 132 12.53 11.14 4.98
N VAL A 133 12.48 11.54 3.70
CA VAL A 133 13.66 12.02 2.95
C VAL A 133 14.35 13.20 3.63
N GLU A 134 13.59 14.17 4.12
CA GLU A 134 14.13 15.37 4.75
C GLU A 134 14.85 15.04 6.06
N PHE A 135 14.24 14.20 6.90
CA PHE A 135 14.83 13.77 8.16
C PHE A 135 16.03 12.83 7.97
N LEU A 136 16.00 11.97 6.96
CA LEU A 136 17.13 11.10 6.59
C LEU A 136 18.32 11.92 6.08
N THR A 137 18.06 12.92 5.25
CA THR A 137 19.10 13.80 4.70
C THR A 137 19.77 14.61 5.79
N ARG A 138 19.01 15.03 6.82
CA ARG A 138 19.53 15.71 8.02
C ARG A 138 20.44 14.83 8.87
N ILE A 139 20.26 13.51 8.87
CA ILE A 139 21.20 12.58 9.51
C ILE A 139 22.45 12.45 8.64
N HIS A 140 22.26 12.02 7.38
CA HIS A 140 23.35 11.87 6.43
C HIS A 140 22.80 11.85 5.00
N PRO A 141 23.29 12.73 4.09
CA PRO A 141 22.78 12.79 2.71
C PRO A 141 22.87 11.47 1.93
N ALA A 142 23.88 10.64 2.21
CA ALA A 142 23.98 9.33 1.55
C ALA A 142 22.86 8.36 1.96
N LEU A 143 22.28 8.47 3.17
CA LEU A 143 21.20 7.57 3.60
C LEU A 143 19.94 7.78 2.75
N SER A 144 19.56 9.02 2.50
CA SER A 144 18.41 9.34 1.65
C SER A 144 18.66 8.95 0.19
N GLY A 145 19.88 9.13 -0.30
CA GLY A 145 20.28 8.71 -1.64
C GLY A 145 20.23 7.19 -1.84
N VAL A 146 20.79 6.41 -0.90
CA VAL A 146 20.76 4.94 -0.96
C VAL A 146 19.33 4.41 -0.85
N ALA A 147 18.52 4.99 0.04
CA ALA A 147 17.11 4.63 0.16
C ALA A 147 16.34 4.89 -1.16
N LEU A 148 16.57 6.05 -1.80
CA LEU A 148 15.97 6.35 -3.10
C LEU A 148 16.40 5.34 -4.17
N LEU A 149 17.70 5.05 -4.27
CA LEU A 149 18.21 4.08 -5.25
C LEU A 149 17.57 2.70 -5.03
N ALA A 150 17.46 2.24 -3.79
CA ALA A 150 16.80 0.98 -3.47
C ALA A 150 15.33 0.98 -3.90
N ILE A 151 14.60 2.07 -3.65
CA ILE A 151 13.19 2.23 -4.06
C ILE A 151 13.06 2.24 -5.58
N VAL A 152 13.92 2.95 -6.31
CA VAL A 152 13.91 3.02 -7.77
C VAL A 152 14.16 1.65 -8.38
N ILE A 153 15.20 0.94 -7.93
CA ILE A 153 15.52 -0.41 -8.40
C ILE A 153 14.33 -1.35 -8.16
N TRP A 154 13.74 -1.29 -6.96
CA TRP A 154 12.57 -2.09 -6.61
C TRP A 154 11.34 -1.73 -7.46
N ALA A 155 11.10 -0.44 -7.71
CA ALA A 155 9.99 0.02 -8.54
C ALA A 155 10.13 -0.46 -10.00
N ILE A 156 11.34 -0.41 -10.56
CA ILE A 156 11.64 -0.97 -11.90
C ILE A 156 11.29 -2.46 -11.94
N TYR A 157 11.72 -3.23 -10.92
CA TYR A 157 11.39 -4.66 -10.83
C TYR A 157 9.88 -4.89 -10.76
N ARG A 158 9.15 -4.08 -9.98
CA ARG A 158 7.68 -4.17 -9.88
C ARG A 158 6.99 -3.86 -11.20
N ILE A 159 7.40 -2.80 -11.89
CA ILE A 159 6.84 -2.43 -13.19
C ILE A 159 7.07 -3.54 -14.21
N TRP A 160 8.29 -4.09 -14.27
CA TRP A 160 8.60 -5.20 -15.18
C TRP A 160 7.70 -6.42 -14.92
N ARG A 161 7.46 -6.76 -13.65
CA ARG A 161 6.54 -7.84 -13.26
C ARG A 161 5.10 -7.57 -13.71
N VAL A 162 4.62 -6.34 -13.56
CA VAL A 162 3.28 -5.92 -14.01
C VAL A 162 3.16 -6.04 -15.53
N VAL A 163 4.18 -5.61 -16.29
CA VAL A 163 4.19 -5.70 -17.75
C VAL A 163 4.16 -7.14 -18.24
N GLN A 164 4.93 -8.05 -17.62
CA GLN A 164 4.90 -9.47 -17.97
C GLN A 164 3.50 -10.07 -17.77
N ALA A 165 2.87 -9.76 -16.64
CA ALA A 165 1.51 -10.22 -16.34
C ALA A 165 0.49 -9.75 -17.39
N VAL A 166 0.53 -8.46 -17.74
CA VAL A 166 -0.36 -7.91 -18.78
C VAL A 166 -0.06 -8.50 -20.17
N SER A 167 1.21 -8.77 -20.49
CA SER A 167 1.61 -9.35 -21.77
C SER A 167 1.13 -10.79 -21.96
N GLU A 168 1.12 -11.61 -20.91
CA GLU A 168 0.55 -12.96 -20.96
C GLU A 168 -0.95 -12.92 -21.23
N GLU A 169 -1.65 -11.96 -20.64
CA GLU A 169 -3.08 -11.74 -20.84
C GLU A 169 -3.41 -11.40 -22.31
N ILE A 170 -2.72 -10.41 -22.88
CA ILE A 170 -2.93 -10.00 -24.28
C ILE A 170 -2.68 -11.17 -25.24
N ARG A 171 -1.69 -12.03 -24.95
CA ARG A 171 -1.38 -13.20 -25.77
C ARG A 171 -2.50 -14.24 -25.73
N ARG A 172 -3.13 -14.47 -24.57
CA ARG A 172 -4.31 -15.34 -24.44
C ARG A 172 -5.50 -14.83 -25.25
N TYR A 173 -5.83 -13.53 -25.12
CA TYR A 173 -6.94 -12.94 -25.88
C TYR A 173 -6.71 -13.03 -27.38
N THR A 174 -5.48 -12.76 -27.85
CA THR A 174 -5.14 -12.82 -29.28
C THR A 174 -5.22 -14.26 -29.82
N ALA A 175 -4.76 -15.25 -29.05
CA ALA A 175 -4.85 -16.67 -29.42
C ALA A 175 -6.30 -17.17 -29.48
N ALA A 176 -7.12 -16.80 -28.50
CA ALA A 176 -8.56 -17.13 -28.49
C ALA A 176 -9.31 -16.49 -29.66
N TRP A 177 -8.96 -15.25 -30.01
CA TRP A 177 -9.56 -14.54 -31.15
C TRP A 177 -9.16 -15.15 -32.50
N ALA A 178 -7.88 -15.53 -32.65
CA ALA A 178 -7.39 -16.22 -33.84
C ALA A 178 -8.09 -17.58 -34.05
N GLN A 179 -8.28 -18.34 -32.96
CA GLN A 179 -8.94 -19.64 -33.03
C GLN A 179 -10.43 -19.50 -33.39
N LYS A 180 -11.11 -18.48 -32.84
CA LYS A 180 -12.53 -18.21 -33.15
C LYS A 180 -12.74 -17.79 -34.60
N THR A 181 -11.84 -16.97 -35.15
CA THR A 181 -11.88 -16.48 -36.53
C THR A 181 -11.54 -17.59 -37.55
N LEU A 182 -10.63 -18.50 -37.20
CA LEU A 182 -10.29 -19.65 -38.05
C LEU A 182 -11.34 -20.78 -37.99
N SER A 183 -12.13 -20.87 -36.92
CA SER A 183 -13.21 -21.86 -36.80
C SER A 183 -14.54 -21.45 -37.46
N SER A 184 -14.69 -20.18 -37.84
CA SER A 184 -15.89 -19.63 -38.48
C SER A 184 -15.75 -19.48 -40.01
N SER A 185 -14.69 -20.05 -40.60
CA SER A 185 -14.39 -20.01 -42.02
C SER A 185 -14.22 -21.42 -42.57
#